data_AF-A0A6J4U2N4-F1
#
_entry.id   AF-A0A6J4U2N4-F1
#
_cell.length_a   1.000
_cell.length_b   1.000
_cell.length_c   1.000
_cell.angle_alpha   90.00
_cell.angle_beta   90.00
_cell.angle_gamma   90.00
#
_symmetry.space_group_name_H-M   'P 1'
#
loop_
_entity.id
_entity.type
_entity.pdbx_description
1 polymer ?
#
loop_
_entity_poly.entity_id
_entity_poly.type
_entity_poly.pdbx_seq_one_letter_code
_entity_poly.pdbx_strand_id
1 'polypeptide(L)'
;ALRDAAWAAQRASHDAREEGQAAASEAARAAVAAAGAAFLHPLVKAAQVKHILGSAVHAARACELAAGSDPAVGAERIARAKALAPPAVADVLRRYPAAPPGGGRVGDLMRRLDASLR
;
A
#
# COMPACT_ATOMS: atom_id res chain seq x y z
N ALA A 1 -14.72 -10.36 11.45
CA ALA A 1 -13.93 -9.17 11.82
C ALA A 1 -13.05 -8.66 10.67
N LEU A 2 -11.86 -9.23 10.39
CA LEU A 2 -10.95 -8.68 9.35
C LEU A 2 -11.54 -8.68 7.94
N ARG A 3 -12.28 -9.74 7.56
CA ARG A 3 -12.95 -9.80 6.25
C ARG A 3 -14.06 -8.76 6.12
N ASP A 4 -14.84 -8.58 7.18
CA ASP A 4 -15.93 -7.58 7.20
C ASP A 4 -15.36 -6.16 7.10
N ALA A 5 -14.25 -5.88 7.79
CA ALA A 5 -13.51 -4.62 7.71
C ALA A 5 -12.94 -4.39 6.29
N ALA A 6 -12.37 -5.43 5.67
CA ALA A 6 -11.89 -5.34 4.29
C ALA A 6 -13.01 -4.99 3.31
N TRP A 7 -14.17 -5.64 3.43
CA TRP A 7 -15.33 -5.35 2.59
C TRP A 7 -15.91 -3.95 2.83
N ALA A 8 -16.00 -3.52 4.09
CA ALA A 8 -16.45 -2.17 4.44
C ALA A 8 -15.50 -1.11 3.87
N ALA A 9 -14.18 -1.29 4.04
CA ALA A 9 -13.18 -0.40 3.47
C ALA A 9 -13.19 -0.40 1.94
N GLN A 10 -13.44 -1.55 1.31
CA GLN A 10 -13.55 -1.63 -0.14
C GLN A 10 -14.75 -0.83 -0.66
N ARG A 11 -15.93 -0.96 -0.03
CA ARG A 11 -17.10 -0.13 -0.34
C ARG A 11 -16.79 1.35 -0.18
N ALA A 12 -16.26 1.76 0.98
CA ALA A 12 -15.87 3.14 1.22
C ALA A 12 -14.87 3.68 0.17
N SER A 13 -13.95 2.84 -0.31
CA SER A 13 -13.02 3.24 -1.36
C SER A 13 -13.70 3.51 -2.71
N HIS A 14 -14.78 2.78 -3.02
CA HIS A 14 -15.55 2.97 -4.24
C HIS A 14 -16.42 4.22 -4.12
N ASP A 15 -17.18 4.35 -3.02
CA ASP A 15 -18.07 5.48 -2.77
C ASP A 15 -17.29 6.81 -2.81
N ALA A 16 -16.16 6.88 -2.09
CA ALA A 16 -15.29 8.06 -2.09
C ALA A 16 -14.75 8.39 -3.49
N ARG A 17 -14.47 7.39 -4.33
CA ARG A 17 -14.00 7.62 -5.70
C ARG A 17 -15.10 8.20 -6.58
N GLU A 18 -16.34 7.71 -6.42
CA GLU A 18 -17.51 8.21 -7.17
C GLU A 18 -17.85 9.65 -6.80
N GLU A 19 -17.62 10.04 -5.55
CA GLU A 19 -17.73 11.42 -5.08
C GLU A 19 -16.52 12.32 -5.45
N GLY A 20 -15.54 11.80 -6.21
CA GLY A 20 -14.34 12.54 -6.60
C GLY A 20 -13.30 12.74 -5.48
N GLN A 21 -13.47 12.09 -4.33
CA GLN A 21 -12.58 12.17 -3.17
C GLN A 21 -11.42 11.18 -3.28
N ALA A 22 -10.51 11.43 -4.23
CA ALA A 22 -9.41 10.52 -4.55
C ALA A 22 -8.51 10.19 -3.34
N ALA A 23 -8.23 11.15 -2.46
CA ALA A 23 -7.43 10.93 -1.26
C ALA A 23 -8.12 9.96 -0.27
N ALA A 24 -9.42 10.12 -0.06
CA ALA A 24 -10.21 9.25 0.80
C ALA A 24 -10.32 7.83 0.22
N SER A 25 -10.48 7.72 -1.10
CA SER A 25 -10.46 6.41 -1.79
C SER A 25 -9.16 5.66 -1.56
N GLU A 26 -8.01 6.33 -1.67
CA GLU A 26 -6.69 5.72 -1.41
C GLU A 26 -6.49 5.38 0.08
N ALA A 27 -6.98 6.22 1.00
CA ALA A 27 -6.95 5.91 2.43
C ALA A 27 -7.76 4.64 2.76
N ALA A 28 -8.93 4.48 2.15
CA ALA A 28 -9.74 3.28 2.28
C ALA A 28 -9.05 2.05 1.66
N ARG A 29 -8.37 2.19 0.51
CA ARG A 29 -7.53 1.11 -0.07
C ARG A 29 -6.38 0.71 0.83
N ALA A 30 -5.79 1.65 1.59
CA ALA A 30 -4.79 1.32 2.59
C ALA A 30 -5.37 0.40 3.68
N ALA A 31 -6.60 0.68 4.14
CA ALA A 31 -7.29 -0.17 5.11
C ALA A 31 -7.62 -1.56 4.54
N VAL A 32 -8.05 -1.65 3.26
CA VAL A 32 -8.22 -2.94 2.56
C VAL A 32 -6.91 -3.73 2.56
N ALA A 33 -5.80 -3.09 2.20
CA ALA A 33 -4.49 -3.74 2.15
C ALA A 33 -4.00 -4.18 3.54
N ALA A 34 -4.26 -3.37 4.58
CA ALA A 34 -3.93 -3.73 5.97
C ALA A 34 -4.69 -4.99 6.43
N ALA A 35 -6.01 -5.06 6.18
CA ALA A 35 -6.79 -6.24 6.49
C ALA A 35 -6.37 -7.46 5.63
N GLY A 36 -6.02 -7.20 4.37
CA GLY A 36 -5.56 -8.21 3.40
C GLY A 36 -4.16 -8.79 3.70
N ALA A 37 -3.36 -8.14 4.53
CA ALA A 37 -2.01 -8.60 4.88
C ALA A 37 -2.01 -9.95 5.62
N ALA A 38 -3.04 -10.20 6.44
CA ALA A 38 -3.23 -11.47 7.15
C ALA A 38 -3.52 -12.66 6.22
N PHE A 39 -3.80 -12.41 4.94
CA PHE A 39 -4.14 -13.41 3.93
C PHE A 39 -3.04 -13.52 2.85
N LEU A 40 -1.81 -13.13 3.17
CA LEU A 40 -0.65 -13.32 2.31
C LEU A 40 -0.51 -14.80 1.92
N HIS A 41 -0.50 -15.08 0.62
CA HIS A 41 -0.36 -16.45 0.13
C HIS A 41 1.12 -16.85 0.08
N PRO A 42 1.50 -18.09 0.46
CA PRO A 42 2.88 -18.58 0.33
C PRO A 42 3.35 -18.80 -1.12
N LEU A 43 2.55 -18.41 -2.13
CA LEU A 43 2.94 -18.56 -3.53
C LEU A 43 3.92 -17.44 -3.91
N VAL A 44 5.09 -17.84 -4.40
CA VAL A 44 6.18 -16.94 -4.82
C VAL A 44 5.79 -16.20 -6.11
N LYS A 45 4.89 -15.23 -5.99
CA LYS A 45 4.40 -14.37 -7.07
C LYS A 45 4.60 -12.91 -6.71
N ALA A 46 5.09 -12.09 -7.65
CA ALA A 46 5.32 -10.66 -7.45
C ALA A 46 4.04 -9.91 -7.00
N ALA A 47 2.87 -10.37 -7.43
CA ALA A 47 1.58 -9.82 -7.00
C ALA A 47 1.32 -9.95 -5.48
N GLN A 48 2.06 -10.79 -4.75
CA GLN A 48 1.94 -10.90 -3.29
C GLN A 48 2.63 -9.75 -2.54
N VAL A 49 3.55 -9.01 -3.17
CA VAL A 49 4.23 -7.86 -2.53
C VAL A 49 3.23 -6.79 -2.08
N LYS A 50 2.11 -6.63 -2.79
CA LYS A 50 1.03 -5.71 -2.40
C LYS A 50 0.38 -6.06 -1.06
N HIS A 51 0.36 -7.34 -0.66
CA HIS A 51 -0.17 -7.76 0.64
C HIS A 51 0.80 -7.41 1.78
N ILE A 52 2.08 -7.20 1.47
CA ILE A 52 3.11 -6.82 2.45
C ILE A 52 3.19 -5.29 2.56
N LEU A 53 3.24 -4.58 1.42
CA LEU A 53 3.54 -3.15 1.37
C LEU A 53 2.33 -2.26 1.07
N GLY A 54 1.22 -2.82 0.59
CA GLY A 54 0.10 -2.07 0.03
C GLY A 54 -0.52 -1.07 1.01
N SER A 55 -0.59 -1.41 2.31
CA SER A 55 -1.11 -0.50 3.34
C SER A 55 -0.31 0.80 3.39
N ALA A 56 1.02 0.71 3.54
CA ALA A 56 1.90 1.87 3.60
C ALA A 56 1.90 2.67 2.28
N VAL A 57 1.85 1.98 1.14
CA VAL A 57 1.89 2.60 -0.18
C VAL A 57 0.61 3.39 -0.47
N HIS A 58 -0.56 2.80 -0.23
CA HIS A 58 -1.84 3.49 -0.42
C HIS A 58 -2.00 4.64 0.57
N ALA A 59 -1.52 4.49 1.81
CA ALA A 59 -1.51 5.59 2.78
C ALA A 59 -0.60 6.75 2.32
N ALA A 60 0.58 6.45 1.76
CA ALA A 60 1.45 7.46 1.17
C ALA A 60 0.75 8.19 0.01
N ARG A 61 0.08 7.45 -0.89
CA ARG A 61 -0.67 8.04 -2.01
C ARG A 61 -1.83 8.91 -1.54
N ALA A 62 -2.55 8.50 -0.50
CA ALA A 62 -3.62 9.29 0.11
C ALA A 62 -3.09 10.63 0.64
N CYS A 63 -1.94 10.62 1.32
CA CYS A 63 -1.31 11.84 1.81
C CYS A 63 -0.82 12.75 0.67
N GLU A 64 -0.22 12.21 -0.40
CA GLU A 64 0.14 13.01 -1.59
C GLU A 64 -1.09 13.75 -2.13
N LEU A 65 -2.19 13.02 -2.34
CA LEU A 65 -3.42 13.58 -2.90
C LEU A 65 -4.04 14.65 -2.00
N ALA A 66 -4.07 14.41 -0.68
CA ALA A 66 -4.56 15.38 0.29
C ALA A 66 -3.71 16.67 0.32
N ALA A 67 -2.43 16.57 -0.02
CA ALA A 67 -1.50 17.69 -0.15
C ALA A 67 -1.44 18.28 -1.57
N GLY A 68 -2.52 18.17 -2.36
CA GLY A 68 -2.56 18.74 -3.71
C GLY A 68 -1.71 17.97 -4.73
N SER A 69 -1.56 16.66 -4.55
CA SER A 69 -0.71 15.77 -5.35
C SER A 69 0.80 16.02 -5.22
N ASP A 70 1.25 16.57 -4.09
CA ASP A 70 2.68 16.79 -3.80
C ASP A 70 3.45 15.45 -3.67
N PRO A 71 4.39 15.14 -4.60
CA PRO A 71 5.21 13.93 -4.54
C PRO A 71 6.15 13.85 -3.32
N ALA A 72 6.52 14.99 -2.72
CA ALA A 72 7.43 15.05 -1.59
C ALA A 72 6.79 14.46 -0.32
N VAL A 73 5.51 14.72 -0.10
CA VAL A 73 4.74 14.13 1.02
C VAL A 73 4.72 12.61 0.92
N GLY A 74 4.50 12.05 -0.27
CA GLY A 74 4.54 10.60 -0.47
C GLY A 74 5.93 10.03 -0.24
N ALA A 75 6.99 10.72 -0.68
CA ALA A 75 8.36 10.31 -0.41
C ALA A 75 8.69 10.27 1.10
N GLU A 76 8.24 11.28 1.86
CA GLU A 76 8.39 11.31 3.32
C GLU A 76 7.65 10.14 3.99
N ARG A 77 6.40 9.86 3.56
CA ARG A 77 5.63 8.73 4.08
C ARG A 77 6.30 7.38 3.81
N ILE A 78 6.91 7.21 2.63
CA ILE A 78 7.68 6.01 2.30
C ILE A 78 8.94 5.89 3.17
N ALA A 79 9.67 6.99 3.39
CA ALA A 79 10.83 6.99 4.28
C ALA A 79 10.45 6.64 5.72
N ARG A 80 9.33 7.18 6.22
CA ARG A 80 8.79 6.85 7.54
C ARG A 80 8.34 5.38 7.63
N ALA A 81 7.68 4.87 6.59
CA ALA A 81 7.28 3.46 6.55
C ALA A 81 8.50 2.53 6.61
N LYS A 82 9.59 2.87 5.89
CA LYS A 82 10.86 2.16 5.99
C LYS A 82 11.42 2.18 7.42
N ALA A 83 11.47 3.35 8.05
CA ALA A 83 12.02 3.50 9.40
C ALA A 83 11.23 2.73 10.47
N LEU A 84 9.93 2.53 10.26
CA LEU A 84 9.05 1.79 11.18
C LEU A 84 8.97 0.29 10.88
N ALA A 85 9.46 -0.17 9.72
CA ALA A 85 9.36 -1.57 9.33
C ALA A 85 10.29 -2.44 10.20
N PRO A 86 9.77 -3.43 10.94
CA PRO A 86 10.62 -4.34 11.67
C PRO A 86 11.41 -5.24 10.70
N PRO A 87 12.58 -5.80 11.11
CA PRO A 87 13.41 -6.64 10.25
C PRO A 87 12.65 -7.81 9.60
N ALA A 88 11.66 -8.37 10.29
CA ALA A 88 10.79 -9.42 9.78
C ALA A 88 10.08 -9.07 8.46
N VAL A 89 9.79 -7.79 8.20
CA VAL A 89 9.19 -7.37 6.92
C VAL A 89 10.17 -7.61 5.77
N ALA A 90 11.44 -7.23 5.94
CA ALA A 90 12.47 -7.48 4.94
C ALA A 90 12.69 -8.98 4.72
N ASP A 91 12.71 -9.78 5.79
CA ASP A 91 12.86 -11.23 5.72
C ASP A 91 11.71 -11.91 4.97
N VAL A 92 10.48 -11.39 5.10
CA VAL A 92 9.32 -11.87 4.33
C VAL A 92 9.43 -11.42 2.88
N LEU A 93 9.78 -10.15 2.60
CA LEU A 93 9.92 -9.63 1.24
C LEU A 93 10.92 -10.43 0.40
N ARG A 94 12.07 -10.82 0.97
CA ARG A 94 13.10 -11.61 0.28
C ARG A 94 12.63 -12.99 -0.19
N ARG A 95 11.50 -13.49 0.31
CA ARG A 95 10.88 -14.77 -0.14
C ARG A 95 10.05 -14.61 -1.41
N TYR A 96 9.77 -13.38 -1.83
CA TYR A 96 8.98 -13.06 -3.01
C TYR A 96 9.83 -12.31 -4.04
N PRO A 97 9.49 -12.40 -5.34
CA PRO A 97 10.10 -11.55 -6.37
C PRO A 97 9.90 -10.07 -6.02
N ALA A 98 10.74 -9.20 -6.59
CA ALA A 98 10.58 -7.75 -6.46
C ALA A 98 9.19 -7.29 -6.94
N ALA A 99 8.75 -6.13 -6.45
CA ALA A 99 7.48 -5.53 -6.83
C ALA A 99 7.35 -5.41 -8.38
N PRO A 100 6.22 -5.83 -8.97
CA PRO A 100 6.07 -5.86 -10.42
C PRO A 100 6.00 -4.44 -11.02
N PRO A 101 6.33 -4.29 -12.32
CA PRO A 101 6.14 -3.02 -13.03
C PRO A 101 4.66 -2.65 -13.17
N GLY A 102 4.37 -1.38 -13.48
CA GLY A 102 3.02 -0.85 -13.66
C GLY A 102 2.41 -0.26 -12.39
N GLY A 103 1.08 -0.09 -12.37
CA GLY A 103 0.32 0.41 -11.20
C GLY A 103 0.35 1.93 -11.00
N GLY A 104 0.85 2.70 -11.98
CA GLY A 104 0.96 4.16 -11.91
C GLY A 104 1.71 4.63 -10.66
N ARG A 105 1.28 5.76 -10.09
CA ARG A 105 1.96 6.36 -8.93
C ARG A 105 2.03 5.46 -7.70
N VAL A 106 0.99 4.67 -7.44
CA VAL A 106 0.97 3.67 -6.35
C VAL A 106 2.03 2.60 -6.61
N GLY A 107 2.14 2.12 -7.85
CA GLY A 107 3.17 1.17 -8.24
C GLY A 107 4.59 1.71 -8.09
N ASP A 108 4.81 2.98 -8.43
CA ASP A 108 6.10 3.65 -8.24
C ASP A 108 6.50 3.71 -6.76
N LEU A 109 5.58 4.14 -5.89
CA LEU A 109 5.77 4.18 -4.45
C LEU A 109 6.05 2.77 -3.88
N MET A 110 5.34 1.76 -4.37
CA MET A 110 5.56 0.37 -3.96
C MET A 110 6.94 -0.15 -4.34
N ARG A 111 7.38 0.08 -5.58
CA ARG A 111 8.74 -0.31 -6.01
C ARG A 111 9.82 0.43 -5.22
N ARG A 112 9.62 1.71 -4.90
CA ARG A 112 10.54 2.47 -4.04
C ARG A 112 10.64 1.88 -2.63
N LEU A 113 9.51 1.58 -2.00
CA LEU A 113 9.50 0.99 -0.66
C LEU A 113 10.12 -0.41 -0.66
N ASP A 114 9.73 -1.26 -1.62
CA ASP A 114 10.26 -2.61 -1.81
C ASP A 114 11.78 -2.61 -1.98
N ALA A 115 12.32 -1.79 -2.88
CA ALA A 115 13.75 -1.66 -3.08
C ALA A 115 14.48 -1.13 -1.84
N SER A 116 13.85 -0.25 -1.06
CA SER A 116 14.49 0.35 0.12
C SER A 116 14.55 -0.55 1.36
N LEU A 117 13.75 -1.63 1.38
CA LEU A 117 13.63 -2.58 2.49
C LEU A 117 14.40 -3.89 2.25
N ARG A 118 14.74 -4.21 1.00
CA ARG A 118 15.40 -5.48 0.64
C ARG A 118 16.87 -5.52 1.01
#